data_AF-A0A3B9WZ37-F1
#
_entry.id   AF-A0A3B9WZ37-F1
#
_cell.length_a   1.000
_cell.length_b   1.000
_cell.length_c   1.000
_cell.angle_alpha   90.00
_cell.angle_beta   90.00
_cell.angle_gamma   90.00
#
_symmetry.space_group_name_H-M   'P 1'
#
loop_
_entity.id
_entity.type
_entity.pdbx_description
1 polymer ?
#
loop_
_entity_poly.entity_id
_entity_poly.type
_entity_poly.pdbx_seq_one_letter_code
_entity_poly.pdbx_strand_id
1 'polypeptide(L)'
;MTAATVHYTIDSLDAKLLAAESVLKQLSSITETAASTIKARCSLDGRLDSAKLDEHQQASYDLAFMVAEISAANAGIRYARQVGHDSMATSIALVFCAETVKTTLERLLVRPSDFGQSRRDVLSIYSGEMFEKFFDEYQSSAVLAELGKQIC
;
A
#
# COMPACT_ATOMS: atom_id res chain seq x y z
N MET A 1 -42.50 2.90 -17.00
CA MET A 1 -41.06 3.19 -17.19
C MET A 1 -40.35 2.82 -15.91
N THR A 2 -39.84 1.59 -15.85
CA THR A 2 -39.23 0.97 -14.68
C THR A 2 -37.78 1.41 -14.56
N ALA A 3 -37.43 1.99 -13.41
CA ALA A 3 -36.05 2.27 -13.06
C ALA A 3 -35.32 0.93 -12.90
N ALA A 4 -34.30 0.71 -13.72
CA ALA A 4 -33.41 -0.44 -13.58
C ALA A 4 -32.57 -0.26 -12.31
N THR A 5 -32.88 -1.04 -11.29
CA THR A 5 -32.05 -1.19 -10.11
C THR A 5 -30.77 -1.92 -10.53
N VAL A 6 -29.67 -1.19 -10.64
CA VAL A 6 -28.35 -1.78 -10.82
C VAL A 6 -28.03 -2.54 -9.54
N HIS A 7 -28.07 -3.87 -9.61
CA HIS A 7 -27.54 -4.72 -8.56
C HIS A 7 -26.01 -4.59 -8.54
N TYR A 8 -25.48 -3.72 -7.67
CA TYR A 8 -24.04 -3.68 -7.40
C TYR A 8 -23.71 -4.89 -6.51
N THR A 9 -23.19 -5.96 -7.11
CA THR A 9 -22.75 -7.14 -6.37
C THR A 9 -21.45 -6.80 -5.65
N ILE A 10 -21.40 -7.06 -4.35
CA ILE A 10 -20.26 -6.80 -3.46
C ILE A 10 -18.99 -7.59 -3.88
N ASP A 11 -19.12 -8.56 -4.78
CA ASP A 11 -18.02 -9.39 -5.33
C ASP A 11 -17.41 -8.88 -6.66
N SER A 12 -17.73 -7.67 -7.12
CA SER A 12 -17.17 -7.17 -8.37
C SER A 12 -15.65 -6.92 -8.29
N LEU A 13 -14.93 -7.14 -9.39
CA LEU A 13 -13.50 -6.84 -9.51
C LEU A 13 -13.19 -5.37 -9.16
N ASP A 14 -14.10 -4.45 -9.50
CA ASP A 14 -13.95 -3.04 -9.17
C ASP A 14 -14.06 -2.78 -7.65
N ALA A 15 -14.97 -3.46 -6.95
CA ALA A 15 -15.08 -3.36 -5.50
C ALA A 15 -13.79 -3.84 -4.80
N LYS A 16 -13.17 -4.92 -5.30
CA LYS A 16 -11.87 -5.41 -4.81
C LYS A 16 -10.76 -4.38 -5.01
N LEU A 17 -10.69 -3.78 -6.20
CA LEU A 17 -9.73 -2.71 -6.49
C LEU A 17 -9.96 -1.47 -5.63
N LEU A 18 -11.22 -1.08 -5.39
CA LEU A 18 -11.56 0.03 -4.48
C LEU A 18 -11.12 -0.25 -3.04
N ALA A 19 -11.27 -1.48 -2.55
CA ALA A 19 -10.78 -1.88 -1.23
C ALA A 19 -9.26 -1.75 -1.14
N ALA A 20 -8.53 -2.24 -2.15
CA ALA A 20 -7.08 -2.11 -2.23
C ALA A 20 -6.62 -0.64 -2.27
N GLU A 21 -7.29 0.23 -3.03
CA GLU A 21 -6.99 1.67 -3.03
C GLU A 21 -7.22 2.33 -1.67
N SER A 22 -8.29 1.94 -0.96
CA SER A 22 -8.56 2.45 0.39
C SER A 22 -7.41 2.10 1.35
N VAL A 23 -6.91 0.87 1.27
CA VAL A 23 -5.75 0.40 2.03
C VAL A 23 -4.50 1.21 1.67
N LEU A 24 -4.17 1.33 0.38
CA LEU A 24 -3.00 2.07 -0.09
C LEU A 24 -3.06 3.54 0.30
N LYS A 25 -4.25 4.15 0.28
CA LYS A 25 -4.47 5.54 0.70
C LYS A 25 -4.15 5.75 2.18
N GLN A 26 -4.49 4.78 3.04
CA GLN A 26 -4.12 4.83 4.46
C GLN A 26 -2.60 4.80 4.62
N LEU A 27 -1.92 3.92 3.88
CA LEU A 27 -0.45 3.86 3.88
C LEU A 27 0.19 5.14 3.33
N SER A 28 -0.34 5.72 2.25
CA SER A 28 0.14 7.00 1.72
C SER A 28 0.12 8.08 2.81
N SER A 29 -0.96 8.21 3.57
CA SER A 29 -1.07 9.19 4.65
C SER A 29 -0.02 8.98 5.76
N ILE A 30 0.30 7.72 6.07
CA ILE A 30 1.38 7.39 7.00
C ILE A 30 2.74 7.80 6.43
N THR A 31 3.00 7.51 5.15
CA THR A 31 4.26 7.91 4.50
C THR A 31 4.41 9.43 4.37
N GLU A 32 3.33 10.18 4.18
CA GLU A 32 3.33 11.65 4.21
C GLU A 32 3.67 12.20 5.61
N THR A 33 3.15 11.56 6.65
CA THR A 33 3.49 11.87 8.05
C THR A 33 4.96 11.54 8.33
N ALA A 34 5.46 10.42 7.80
CA ALA A 34 6.85 10.02 7.90
C ALA A 34 7.78 11.01 7.19
N ALA A 35 7.43 11.44 5.97
CA ALA A 35 8.16 12.45 5.22
C ALA A 35 8.23 13.78 5.98
N SER A 36 7.11 14.20 6.56
CA SER A 36 7.03 15.41 7.39
C SER A 36 7.90 15.30 8.64
N THR A 37 7.92 14.13 9.27
CA THR A 37 8.75 13.85 10.45
C THR A 37 10.24 13.91 10.11
N ILE A 38 10.68 13.22 9.05
CA ILE A 38 12.07 13.23 8.62
C ILE A 38 12.49 14.65 8.23
N LYS A 39 11.66 15.36 7.46
CA LYS A 39 11.90 16.76 7.11
C LYS A 39 12.10 17.63 8.34
N ALA A 40 11.22 17.52 9.34
CA ALA A 40 11.32 18.32 10.57
C ALA A 40 12.63 18.04 11.33
N ARG A 41 13.07 16.78 11.40
CA ARG A 41 14.33 16.40 12.05
C ARG A 41 15.54 16.89 11.29
N CYS A 42 15.50 16.81 9.96
CA CYS A 42 16.60 17.18 9.09
C CYS A 42 16.65 18.68 8.77
N SER A 43 15.71 19.49 9.26
CA SER A 43 15.70 20.93 8.99
C SER A 43 16.55 21.71 10.00
N LEU A 44 17.21 22.75 9.51
CA LEU A 44 17.88 23.81 10.27
C LEU A 44 17.58 25.13 9.56
N ASP A 45 17.10 26.13 10.29
CA ASP A 45 16.77 27.47 9.76
C ASP A 45 15.88 27.44 8.49
N GLY A 46 14.92 26.52 8.46
CA GLY A 46 13.96 26.38 7.36
C GLY A 46 14.52 25.68 6.10
N ARG A 47 15.76 25.19 6.13
CA ARG A 47 16.39 24.44 5.04
C ARG A 47 16.76 23.04 5.51
N LEU A 48 16.85 22.09 4.59
CA LEU A 48 17.40 20.77 4.90
C LEU A 48 18.90 20.88 5.14
N ASP A 49 19.36 20.28 6.22
CA ASP A 49 20.75 20.13 6.59
C ASP A 49 21.28 18.76 6.10
N SER A 50 22.41 18.76 5.39
CA SER A 50 22.95 17.54 4.78
C SER A 50 23.45 16.53 5.80
N ALA A 51 24.09 16.99 6.89
CA ALA A 51 24.62 16.09 7.91
C ALA A 51 23.46 15.36 8.63
N LYS A 52 22.38 16.07 8.93
CA LYS A 52 21.18 15.45 9.51
C LYS A 52 20.48 14.50 8.53
N LEU A 53 20.47 14.81 7.23
CA LEU A 53 19.94 13.89 6.22
C LEU A 53 20.75 12.59 6.18
N ASP A 54 22.08 12.67 6.31
CA ASP A 54 22.95 11.49 6.37
C ASP A 54 22.68 10.66 7.63
N GLU A 55 22.48 11.31 8.79
CA GLU A 55 22.06 10.61 10.03
C GLU A 55 20.70 9.89 9.89
N HIS A 56 19.81 10.43 9.04
CA HIS A 56 18.50 9.86 8.74
C HIS A 56 18.46 9.12 7.38
N GLN A 57 19.61 8.75 6.82
CA GLN A 57 19.70 8.17 5.47
C GLN A 57 18.88 6.88 5.34
N GLN A 58 19.01 5.96 6.31
CA GLN A 58 18.29 4.69 6.27
C GLN A 58 16.77 4.89 6.27
N ALA A 59 16.25 5.75 7.16
CA ALA A 59 14.83 6.05 7.22
C ALA A 59 14.35 6.74 5.93
N SER A 60 15.17 7.62 5.36
CA SER A 60 14.86 8.28 4.08
C SER A 60 14.80 7.30 2.92
N TYR A 61 15.70 6.31 2.90
CA TYR A 61 15.72 5.24 1.91
C TYR A 61 14.50 4.33 2.05
N ASP A 62 14.22 3.85 3.27
CA ASP A 62 13.05 3.03 3.57
C ASP A 62 11.76 3.77 3.14
N LEU A 63 11.66 5.08 3.42
CA LEU A 63 10.55 5.93 2.98
C LEU A 63 10.43 6.02 1.46
N ALA A 64 11.55 6.20 0.75
CA ALA A 64 11.53 6.26 -0.71
C ALA A 64 10.99 4.97 -1.33
N PHE A 65 11.37 3.81 -0.78
CA PHE A 65 10.84 2.51 -1.21
C PHE A 65 9.34 2.38 -0.94
N MET A 66 8.88 2.72 0.28
CA MET A 66 7.45 2.67 0.60
C MET A 66 6.63 3.53 -0.37
N VAL A 67 7.05 4.76 -0.64
CA VAL A 67 6.36 5.67 -1.58
C VAL A 67 6.37 5.14 -3.01
N ALA A 68 7.49 4.57 -3.47
CA ALA A 68 7.60 4.01 -4.81
C ALA A 68 6.71 2.77 -5.00
N GLU A 69 6.71 1.85 -4.03
CA GLU A 69 5.88 0.64 -4.06
C GLU A 69 4.39 0.98 -4.02
N ILE A 70 3.97 1.93 -3.16
CA ILE A 70 2.60 2.43 -3.12
C ILE A 70 2.20 3.07 -4.46
N SER A 71 3.11 3.84 -5.07
CA SER A 71 2.86 4.48 -6.37
C SER A 71 2.70 3.45 -7.48
N ALA A 72 3.55 2.42 -7.50
CA ALA A 72 3.47 1.31 -8.44
C ALA A 72 2.17 0.51 -8.27
N ALA A 73 1.75 0.25 -7.03
CA ALA A 73 0.52 -0.48 -6.74
C ALA A 73 -0.71 0.27 -7.24
N ASN A 74 -0.77 1.58 -6.98
CA ASN A 74 -1.82 2.44 -7.53
C ASN A 74 -1.79 2.49 -9.07
N ALA A 75 -0.62 2.43 -9.70
CA ALA A 75 -0.52 2.34 -11.15
C ALA A 75 -1.07 1.01 -11.70
N GLY A 76 -0.80 -0.10 -11.01
CA GLY A 76 -1.36 -1.41 -11.32
C GLY A 76 -2.90 -1.42 -11.25
N ILE A 77 -3.48 -0.81 -10.21
CA ILE A 77 -4.94 -0.66 -10.09
C ILE A 77 -5.51 0.15 -11.25
N ARG A 78 -4.90 1.29 -11.59
CA ARG A 78 -5.34 2.10 -12.74
C ARG A 78 -5.27 1.32 -14.05
N TYR A 79 -4.20 0.55 -14.25
CA TYR A 79 -4.05 -0.29 -15.44
C TYR A 79 -5.15 -1.36 -15.52
N ALA A 80 -5.39 -2.09 -14.43
CA ALA A 80 -6.44 -3.11 -14.37
C ALA A 80 -7.82 -2.55 -14.75
N ARG A 81 -8.16 -1.34 -14.29
CA ARG A 81 -9.39 -0.65 -14.71
C ARG A 81 -9.38 -0.24 -16.18
N GLN A 82 -8.25 0.27 -16.69
CA GLN A 82 -8.12 0.71 -18.08
C GLN A 82 -8.31 -0.43 -19.08
N VAL A 83 -7.89 -1.65 -18.74
CA VAL A 83 -8.09 -2.85 -19.58
C VAL A 83 -9.45 -3.52 -19.36
N GLY A 84 -10.43 -2.80 -18.80
CA GLY A 84 -11.80 -3.29 -18.63
C GLY A 84 -11.97 -4.32 -17.53
N HIS A 85 -11.18 -4.21 -16.45
CA HIS A 85 -11.18 -5.15 -15.33
C HIS A 85 -10.87 -6.59 -15.77
N ASP A 86 -9.91 -6.76 -16.70
CA ASP A 86 -9.37 -8.07 -17.04
C ASP A 86 -8.99 -8.83 -15.76
N SER A 87 -9.38 -10.10 -15.67
CA SER A 87 -9.27 -10.89 -14.43
C SER A 87 -7.81 -11.13 -14.05
N MET A 88 -6.93 -11.35 -15.03
CA MET A 88 -5.50 -11.54 -14.80
C MET A 88 -4.85 -10.23 -14.35
N ALA A 89 -5.07 -9.13 -15.08
CA ALA A 89 -4.54 -7.81 -14.71
C ALA A 89 -5.01 -7.38 -13.32
N THR A 90 -6.27 -7.64 -12.98
CA THR A 90 -6.84 -7.36 -11.66
C THR A 90 -6.18 -8.22 -10.57
N SER A 91 -5.99 -9.52 -10.82
CA SER A 91 -5.35 -10.43 -9.87
C SER A 91 -3.89 -10.03 -9.61
N ILE A 92 -3.12 -9.70 -10.66
CA ILE A 92 -1.75 -9.20 -10.54
C ILE A 92 -1.72 -7.92 -9.69
N ALA A 93 -2.62 -6.97 -9.98
CA ALA A 93 -2.69 -5.72 -9.24
C ALA A 93 -2.99 -5.97 -7.74
N LEU A 94 -3.95 -6.83 -7.42
CA LEU A 94 -4.34 -7.12 -6.04
C LEU A 94 -3.24 -7.84 -5.25
N VAL A 95 -2.59 -8.84 -5.86
CA VAL A 95 -1.42 -9.53 -5.27
C VAL A 95 -0.28 -8.54 -5.00
N PHE A 96 0.03 -7.67 -5.98
CA PHE A 96 1.07 -6.66 -5.82
C PHE A 96 0.71 -5.63 -4.73
N CYS A 97 -0.55 -5.22 -4.63
CA CYS A 97 -1.02 -4.36 -3.55
C CYS A 97 -0.82 -5.02 -2.19
N ALA A 98 -1.15 -6.30 -2.05
CA ALA A 98 -0.95 -7.02 -0.80
C ALA A 98 0.53 -7.10 -0.42
N GLU A 99 1.42 -7.38 -1.38
CA GLU A 99 2.87 -7.36 -1.11
C GLU A 99 3.34 -5.98 -0.66
N THR A 100 2.97 -4.92 -1.38
CA THR A 100 3.30 -3.52 -1.04
C THR A 100 2.85 -3.15 0.37
N VAL A 101 1.66 -3.60 0.77
CA VAL A 101 1.12 -3.31 2.11
C VAL A 101 1.95 -4.00 3.18
N LYS A 102 2.27 -5.28 2.99
CA LYS A 102 3.12 -6.06 3.90
C LYS A 102 4.51 -5.44 4.03
N THR A 103 5.21 -5.21 2.93
CA THR A 103 6.57 -4.66 2.94
C THR A 103 6.63 -3.25 3.53
N THR A 104 5.58 -2.44 3.33
CA THR A 104 5.47 -1.11 3.95
C THR A 104 5.30 -1.23 5.47
N LEU A 105 4.38 -2.08 5.94
CA LEU A 105 4.16 -2.30 7.37
C LEU A 105 5.38 -2.88 8.07
N GLU A 106 6.08 -3.83 7.45
CA GLU A 106 7.34 -4.39 7.96
C GLU A 106 8.39 -3.29 8.16
N ARG A 107 8.64 -2.44 7.16
CA ARG A 107 9.59 -1.31 7.28
C ARG A 107 9.20 -0.34 8.39
N LEU A 108 7.91 -0.01 8.51
CA LEU A 108 7.39 0.84 9.58
C LEU A 108 7.61 0.22 10.97
N LEU A 109 7.45 -1.11 11.12
CA LEU A 109 7.60 -1.80 12.41
C LEU A 109 9.05 -1.91 12.89
N VAL A 110 10.01 -1.97 11.96
CA VAL A 110 11.44 -2.01 12.29
C VAL A 110 11.84 -0.72 13.03
N ARG A 111 11.42 0.46 12.55
CA ARG A 111 11.82 1.77 13.09
C ARG A 111 10.67 2.80 13.16
N PRO A 112 9.58 2.53 13.90
CA PRO A 112 8.38 3.38 13.86
C PRO A 112 8.65 4.81 14.32
N SER A 113 9.55 4.99 15.30
CA SER A 113 9.95 6.31 15.79
C SER A 113 10.63 7.16 14.72
N ASP A 114 11.31 6.56 13.75
CA ASP A 114 11.98 7.29 12.66
C ASP A 114 10.97 7.92 11.71
N PHE A 115 9.78 7.33 11.66
CA PHE A 115 8.65 7.73 10.83
C PHE A 115 7.56 8.51 11.60
N GLY A 116 7.82 8.87 12.85
CA GLY A 116 6.85 9.60 13.69
C GLY A 116 5.66 8.75 14.13
N GLN A 117 5.80 7.42 14.11
CA GLN A 117 4.76 6.47 14.49
C GLN A 117 5.09 5.81 15.82
N SER A 118 4.07 5.29 16.50
CA SER A 118 4.27 4.32 17.58
C SER A 118 4.13 2.90 17.04
N ARG A 119 4.87 1.94 17.61
CA ARG A 119 4.74 0.53 17.24
C ARG A 119 3.32 0.00 17.43
N ARG A 120 2.63 0.47 18.48
CA ARG A 120 1.24 0.11 18.76
C ARG A 120 0.31 0.57 17.63
N ASP A 121 0.50 1.77 17.11
CA ASP A 121 -0.35 2.30 16.03
C ASP A 121 -0.12 1.52 14.73
N VAL A 122 1.13 1.21 14.38
CA VAL A 122 1.44 0.39 13.20
C VAL A 122 0.87 -1.03 13.33
N LEU A 123 0.99 -1.66 14.51
CA LEU A 123 0.40 -2.98 14.76
C LEU A 123 -1.12 -2.96 14.68
N SER A 124 -1.78 -1.88 15.11
CA SER A 124 -3.24 -1.76 15.03
C SER A 124 -3.76 -1.73 13.59
N ILE A 125 -2.96 -1.20 12.67
CA ILE A 125 -3.25 -1.23 11.23
C ILE A 125 -3.06 -2.66 10.71
N TYR A 126 -1.95 -3.30 11.07
CA TYR A 126 -1.65 -4.68 10.67
C TYR A 126 -2.73 -5.67 11.10
N SER A 127 -3.27 -5.51 12.32
CA SER A 127 -4.34 -6.35 12.87
C SER A 127 -5.76 -5.87 12.52
N GLY A 128 -5.91 -4.97 11.55
CA GLY A 128 -7.23 -4.51 11.11
C GLY A 128 -7.92 -5.59 10.27
N GLU A 129 -9.20 -5.86 10.53
CA GLU A 129 -9.99 -6.89 9.81
C GLU A 129 -9.90 -6.75 8.27
N MET A 130 -9.86 -5.52 7.77
CA MET A 130 -9.70 -5.23 6.34
C MET A 130 -8.36 -5.75 5.79
N PHE A 131 -7.27 -5.60 6.55
CA PHE A 131 -5.93 -6.02 6.15
C PHE A 131 -5.77 -7.53 6.27
N GLU A 132 -6.29 -8.14 7.36
CA GLU A 132 -6.29 -9.59 7.55
C GLU A 132 -6.96 -10.30 6.37
N LYS A 133 -8.18 -9.91 6.02
CA LYS A 133 -8.91 -10.49 4.87
C LYS A 133 -8.16 -10.28 3.55
N PHE A 134 -7.56 -9.11 3.37
CA PHE A 134 -6.82 -8.78 2.15
C PHE A 134 -5.56 -9.64 2.00
N PHE A 135 -4.82 -9.88 3.09
CA PHE A 135 -3.67 -10.78 3.07
C PHE A 135 -4.09 -12.24 2.88
N ASP A 136 -5.08 -12.71 3.61
CA ASP A 136 -5.56 -14.10 3.50
C ASP A 136 -6.00 -14.43 2.07
N GLU A 137 -6.60 -13.48 1.36
CA GLU A 137 -7.01 -13.65 -0.03
C GLU A 137 -5.81 -13.55 -1.00
N TYR A 138 -5.06 -12.45 -0.99
CA TYR A 138 -4.10 -12.14 -2.08
C TYR A 138 -2.64 -12.51 -1.79
N GLN A 139 -2.32 -13.00 -0.60
CA GLN A 139 -1.01 -13.59 -0.26
C GLN A 139 -1.08 -15.11 -0.07
N SER A 140 -2.23 -15.72 -0.35
CA SER A 140 -2.38 -17.18 -0.35
C SER A 140 -1.51 -17.83 -1.42
N SER A 141 -0.78 -18.87 -1.02
CA SER A 141 0.02 -19.71 -1.93
C SER A 141 -0.82 -20.30 -3.08
N ALA A 142 -2.11 -20.58 -2.84
CA ALA A 142 -3.01 -21.08 -3.87
C ALA A 142 -3.30 -20.02 -4.95
N VAL A 143 -3.53 -18.77 -4.55
CA VAL A 143 -3.77 -17.66 -5.48
C VAL A 143 -2.52 -17.36 -6.30
N LEU A 144 -1.35 -17.35 -5.66
CA LEU A 144 -0.07 -17.16 -6.36
C LEU A 144 0.21 -18.28 -7.36
N ALA A 145 -0.05 -19.54 -7.01
CA ALA A 145 0.12 -20.67 -7.91
C ALA A 145 -0.84 -20.59 -9.10
N GLU A 146 -2.09 -20.20 -8.88
CA GLU A 146 -3.07 -20.06 -9.97
C GLU A 146 -2.71 -18.91 -10.92
N LEU A 147 -2.28 -17.78 -10.38
CA LEU A 147 -1.78 -16.66 -11.18
C LEU A 147 -0.55 -17.08 -12.02
N GLY A 148 0.36 -17.85 -11.43
CA GLY A 148 1.54 -18.37 -12.12
C GLY A 148 1.20 -19.23 -13.34
N LYS A 149 0.12 -20.03 -13.29
CA LYS A 149 -0.34 -20.86 -14.43
C LYS A 149 -0.90 -20.04 -15.59
N GLN A 150 -1.30 -18.78 -15.36
CA GLN A 150 -1.85 -17.91 -16.41
C GLN A 150 -0.74 -17.15 -17.15
N ILE A 151 0.43 -17.00 -16.54
CA ILE A 151 1.57 -16.23 -17.08
C ILE A 151 2.55 -17.12 -17.83
N CYS A 152 2.76 -18.35 -17.34
CA CYS A 152 3.72 -19.33 -17.86
C CYS A 152 3.05 -20.33 -18.83
#